data_AF-A0A920LRP3-F1
#
_entry.id   AF-A0A920LRP3-F1
#
_cell.length_a   1.000
_cell.length_b   1.000
_cell.length_c   1.000
_cell.angle_alpha   90.00
_cell.angle_beta   90.00
_cell.angle_gamma   90.00
#
_symmetry.space_group_name_H-M   'P 1'
#
loop_
_entity.id
_entity.type
_entity.pdbx_description
1 polymer ?
#
loop_
_entity_poly.entity_id
_entity_poly.type
_entity_poly.pdbx_seq_one_letter_code
_entity_poly.pdbx_strand_id
1 'polypeptide(L)'
;MHTHTDVLVIGTGPAGLQAAISAAEEGKDVLIVEQDYAIGGSYLSQPDTVELETQIEVLKKLRVTILTRTTAFGLYDDKTVGLVQVMPAKEYKTSSKKPRQQFNICRAEKIILANRCHREKLCLHK
;
A
#
# COMPACT_ATOMS: atom_id res chain seq x y z
N MET A 1 4.68 10.95 -12.71
CA MET A 1 5.96 10.82 -11.97
C MET A 1 6.39 9.37 -12.08
N HIS A 2 7.68 9.09 -12.30
CA HIS A 2 8.20 7.72 -12.37
C HIS A 2 8.96 7.41 -11.08
N THR A 3 8.68 6.26 -10.49
CA THR A 3 9.33 5.80 -9.27
C THR A 3 9.97 4.45 -9.52
N HIS A 4 11.18 4.23 -9.02
CA HIS A 4 11.86 2.94 -9.04
C HIS A 4 12.03 2.47 -7.60
N THR A 5 11.83 1.18 -7.35
CA THR A 5 12.01 0.58 -6.03
C THR A 5 12.48 -0.86 -6.19
N ASP A 6 13.09 -1.43 -5.16
CA ASP A 6 13.50 -2.84 -5.24
C ASP A 6 12.28 -3.75 -5.03
N VAL A 7 11.46 -3.43 -4.01
CA VAL A 7 10.28 -4.22 -3.66
C VAL A 7 9.06 -3.32 -3.55
N LEU A 8 8.07 -3.58 -4.40
CA LEU A 8 6.75 -2.98 -4.31
C LEU A 8 5.79 -3.95 -3.61
N VAL A 9 5.22 -3.53 -2.47
CA VAL A 9 4.19 -4.28 -1.76
C VAL A 9 2.83 -3.61 -1.96
N ILE A 10 1.86 -4.38 -2.47
CA ILE A 10 0.50 -3.90 -2.72
C ILE A 10 -0.42 -4.45 -1.63
N GLY A 11 -0.82 -3.57 -0.71
CA GLY A 11 -1.69 -3.85 0.44
C GLY A 11 -0.96 -3.87 1.78
N THR A 12 -1.58 -3.31 2.82
CA THR A 12 -1.07 -3.24 4.20
C THR A 12 -1.77 -4.22 5.16
N GLY A 13 -2.24 -5.37 4.65
CA GLY A 13 -2.66 -6.47 5.50
C GLY A 13 -1.47 -7.11 6.25
N PRO A 14 -1.72 -8.08 7.14
CA PRO A 14 -0.66 -8.76 7.91
C PRO A 14 0.45 -9.34 7.01
N ALA A 15 0.07 -9.98 5.91
CA ALA A 15 1.03 -10.52 4.95
C ALA A 15 1.87 -9.42 4.27
N GLY A 16 1.26 -8.28 3.93
CA GLY A 16 1.95 -7.17 3.27
C GLY A 16 2.91 -6.45 4.20
N LEU A 17 2.50 -6.19 5.44
CA LEU A 17 3.35 -5.56 6.45
C LEU A 17 4.56 -6.44 6.77
N GLN A 18 4.34 -7.74 7.01
CA GLN A 18 5.45 -8.66 7.28
C GLN A 18 6.41 -8.79 6.10
N ALA A 19 5.88 -8.88 4.87
CA ALA A 19 6.70 -8.95 3.67
C ALA A 19 7.55 -7.67 3.48
N ALA A 20 6.98 -6.51 3.76
CA ALA A 20 7.70 -5.24 3.69
C ALA A 20 8.80 -5.14 4.75
N ILE A 21 8.53 -5.57 5.99
CA ILE A 21 9.52 -5.62 7.07
C ILE A 21 10.69 -6.51 6.66
N SER A 22 10.43 -7.75 6.23
CA SER A 22 11.49 -8.69 5.86
C SER A 22 12.33 -8.18 4.68
N ALA A 23 11.71 -7.59 3.65
CA ALA A 23 12.45 -6.98 2.54
C ALA A 23 13.32 -5.79 3.00
N ALA A 24 12.81 -4.96 3.91
CA ALA A 24 13.53 -3.81 4.41
C ALA A 24 14.66 -4.19 5.39
N GLU A 25 14.51 -5.27 6.15
CA GLU A 25 15.58 -5.86 6.98
C GLU A 25 16.74 -6.39 6.12
N GLU A 26 16.47 -6.87 4.91
CA GLU A 26 17.48 -7.20 3.90
C GLU A 26 18.14 -5.95 3.25
N GLY A 27 17.75 -4.75 3.67
CA GLY A 27 18.30 -3.49 3.16
C GLY A 27 17.78 -3.07 1.78
N LYS A 28 16.65 -3.62 1.34
CA LYS A 28 16.01 -3.25 0.07
C LYS A 28 15.24 -1.94 0.18
N ASP A 29 15.17 -1.19 -0.91
CA ASP A 29 14.22 -0.08 -1.03
C ASP A 29 12.80 -0.64 -1.18
N VAL A 30 11.94 -0.33 -0.22
CA VAL A 30 10.57 -0.87 -0.16
C VAL A 30 9.56 0.26 -0.26
N LEU A 31 8.65 0.10 -1.23
CA LEU A 31 7.46 0.93 -1.38
C LEU A 31 6.22 0.09 -1.05
N ILE A 32 5.44 0.54 -0.07
CA ILE A 32 4.12 -0.02 0.23
C ILE A 32 3.05 0.89 -0.35
N VAL A 33 2.07 0.29 -1.02
CA VAL A 33 0.89 0.95 -1.57
C VAL A 33 -0.35 0.42 -0.89
N GLU A 34 -1.16 1.32 -0.33
CA GLU A 34 -2.44 1.01 0.30
C GLU A 34 -3.56 1.84 -0.33
N GLN A 35 -4.64 1.16 -0.76
CA GLN A 35 -5.80 1.80 -1.36
C GLN A 35 -6.59 2.62 -0.34
N ASP A 36 -6.65 2.16 0.90
CA ASP A 36 -7.38 2.83 1.97
C ASP A 36 -6.60 4.00 2.59
N TYR A 37 -7.30 4.81 3.40
CA TYR A 37 -6.69 5.91 4.14
C TYR A 37 -5.91 5.46 5.38
N ALA A 38 -6.20 4.26 5.87
CA ALA A 38 -5.62 3.65 7.05
C ALA A 38 -4.85 2.39 6.66
N ILE A 39 -3.78 2.13 7.40
CA ILE A 39 -2.95 0.94 7.23
C ILE A 39 -3.39 -0.16 8.19
N GLY A 40 -3.20 -1.42 7.81
CA GLY A 40 -3.45 -2.58 8.66
C GLY A 40 -4.47 -3.59 8.11
N GLY A 41 -5.23 -3.24 7.07
CA GLY A 41 -6.14 -4.17 6.40
C GLY A 41 -7.08 -4.90 7.37
N SER A 42 -6.90 -6.21 7.55
CA SER A 42 -7.72 -7.02 8.48
C SER A 42 -7.52 -6.67 9.96
N TYR A 43 -6.38 -6.11 10.35
CA TYR A 43 -6.15 -5.65 11.73
C TYR A 43 -7.16 -4.57 12.14
N LEU A 44 -7.61 -3.74 11.20
CA LEU A 44 -8.62 -2.70 11.46
C LEU A 44 -10.00 -3.27 11.81
N SER A 45 -10.23 -4.57 11.61
CA SER A 45 -11.46 -5.26 12.00
C SER A 45 -11.33 -5.99 13.35
N GLN A 46 -10.15 -6.00 13.96
CA GLN A 46 -9.87 -6.63 15.24
C GLN A 46 -9.86 -5.57 16.36
N PRO A 47 -10.23 -5.94 17.60
CA PRO A 47 -10.21 -5.01 18.72
C PRO A 47 -8.80 -4.73 19.25
N ASP A 48 -7.84 -5.62 18.98
CA ASP A 48 -6.46 -5.48 19.42
C ASP A 48 -5.59 -4.91 18.29
N THR A 49 -4.99 -3.74 18.52
CA THR A 49 -4.15 -3.01 17.56
C THR A 49 -2.66 -3.04 17.90
N VAL A 50 -2.26 -3.69 19.01
CA VAL A 50 -0.88 -3.66 19.52
C VAL A 50 0.12 -4.20 18.49
N GLU A 51 -0.24 -5.29 17.80
CA GLU A 51 0.61 -5.89 16.78
C GLU A 51 0.82 -4.96 15.57
N LEU A 52 -0.25 -4.29 15.13
CA LEU A 52 -0.20 -3.32 14.02
C LEU A 52 0.68 -2.12 14.37
N GLU A 53 0.52 -1.56 15.57
CA GLU A 53 1.31 -0.42 16.04
C GLU A 53 2.80 -0.76 16.10
N THR A 54 3.14 -1.95 16.60
CA THR A 54 4.51 -2.44 16.66
C THR A 54 5.13 -2.58 15.26
N GLN A 55 4.39 -3.15 14.30
CA GLN A 55 4.87 -3.28 12.91
C GLN A 55 5.08 -1.91 12.25
N ILE A 56 4.20 -0.94 12.50
CA ILE A 56 4.35 0.43 11.98
C ILE A 56 5.61 1.09 12.53
N GLU A 57 5.92 0.90 13.81
CA GLU A 57 7.15 1.42 14.40
C GLU A 57 8.40 0.82 13.77
N VAL A 58 8.39 -0.49 13.50
CA VAL A 58 9.49 -1.18 12.81
C VAL A 58 9.66 -0.62 11.39
N LEU A 59 8.58 -0.49 10.62
CA LEU A 59 8.63 0.07 9.27
C LEU A 59 9.18 1.50 9.23
N LYS A 60 8.84 2.33 10.23
CA LYS A 60 9.41 3.69 10.38
C LYS A 60 10.91 3.64 10.64
N LYS A 61 11.38 2.74 11.50
CA LYS A 61 12.83 2.56 11.79
C LYS A 61 13.59 2.12 10.54
N LEU A 62 12.99 1.24 9.74
CA LEU A 62 13.55 0.72 8.49
C LEU A 62 13.41 1.68 7.30
N ARG A 63 12.85 2.88 7.49
CA ARG A 63 12.66 3.92 6.45
C ARG A 63 11.85 3.47 5.23
N VAL A 64 10.89 2.56 5.43
CA VAL A 64 10.01 2.10 4.36
C VAL A 64 9.05 3.23 3.93
N THR A 65 8.88 3.41 2.62
CA THR A 65 7.97 4.42 2.08
C THR A 65 6.56 3.84 2.00
N ILE A 66 5.57 4.53 2.58
CA ILE A 66 4.17 4.09 2.57
C ILE A 66 3.29 5.14 1.88
N LEU A 67 2.61 4.74 0.82
CA LEU A 67 1.63 5.55 0.10
C LEU A 67 0.22 5.03 0.40
N THR A 68 -0.50 5.74 1.26
CA THR A 68 -1.94 5.51 1.49
C THR A 68 -2.78 6.19 0.42
N ARG A 69 -4.07 5.84 0.34
CA ARG A 69 -5.01 6.32 -0.68
C ARG A 69 -4.50 6.10 -2.11
N THR A 70 -3.71 5.06 -2.32
CA THR A 70 -3.03 4.77 -3.58
C THR A 70 -3.46 3.40 -4.07
N THR A 71 -4.11 3.36 -5.23
CA THR A 71 -4.59 2.11 -5.84
C THR A 71 -3.61 1.69 -6.92
N ALA A 72 -3.08 0.47 -6.82
CA ALA A 72 -2.40 -0.19 -7.93
C ALA A 72 -3.46 -0.78 -8.85
N PHE A 73 -3.68 -0.16 -10.00
CA PHE A 73 -4.80 -0.51 -10.89
C PHE A 73 -4.40 -1.45 -12.04
N GLY A 74 -3.11 -1.56 -12.32
CA GLY A 74 -2.62 -2.41 -13.41
C GLY A 74 -1.17 -2.82 -13.21
N LEU A 75 -0.88 -4.09 -13.49
CA LEU A 75 0.45 -4.64 -13.64
C LEU A 75 0.70 -4.85 -15.14
N TYR A 76 1.80 -4.31 -15.62
CA TYR A 76 2.22 -4.35 -17.01
C TYR A 76 3.55 -5.10 -17.13
N ASP A 77 3.98 -5.30 -18.37
CA ASP A 77 5.25 -5.92 -18.69
C ASP A 77 6.43 -5.23 -17.99
N ASP A 78 7.50 -6.00 -17.79
CA ASP A 78 8.74 -5.52 -17.17
C ASP A 78 8.55 -5.00 -15.74
N LYS A 79 7.61 -5.60 -14.99
CA LYS A 79 7.32 -5.29 -13.57
C LYS A 79 6.98 -3.82 -13.35
N THR A 80 6.23 -3.27 -14.30
CA THR A 80 5.73 -1.90 -14.26
C THR A 80 4.32 -1.88 -13.69
N VAL A 81 4.07 -1.06 -12.68
CA VAL A 81 2.77 -0.93 -12.01
C VAL A 81 2.24 0.48 -12.17
N GLY A 82 1.00 0.57 -12.62
CA GLY A 82 0.24 1.81 -12.62
C GLY A 82 -0.37 2.06 -11.24
N LEU A 83 -0.07 3.23 -10.67
CA LEU A 83 -0.56 3.68 -9.37
C LEU A 83 -1.39 4.95 -9.54
N VAL A 84 -2.53 5.03 -8.86
CA VAL A 84 -3.34 6.25 -8.75
C VAL A 84 -3.47 6.62 -7.29
N GLN A 85 -2.87 7.74 -6.91
CA GLN A 85 -2.96 8.30 -5.56
C GLN A 85 -4.03 9.39 -5.49
N VAL A 86 -4.93 9.29 -4.53
CA VAL A 86 -5.99 10.26 -4.28
C VAL A 86 -5.58 11.17 -3.13
N MET A 87 -5.41 12.47 -3.41
CA MET A 87 -4.97 13.42 -2.39
C MET A 87 -6.04 13.60 -1.27
N PRO A 88 -5.65 13.89 -0.02
CA PRO A 88 -6.63 14.20 1.01
C PRO A 88 -7.36 15.51 0.70
N ALA A 89 -8.67 15.59 0.98
CA ALA A 89 -9.47 16.78 0.66
C ALA A 89 -8.93 18.07 1.32
N LYS A 90 -8.35 17.94 2.53
CA LYS A 90 -7.72 19.05 3.25
C LYS A 90 -6.49 19.60 2.51
N GLU A 91 -5.68 18.74 1.90
CA GLU A 91 -4.47 19.15 1.18
C GLU A 91 -4.78 19.75 -0.20
N TYR A 92 -5.85 19.28 -0.86
CA TYR A 92 -6.32 19.84 -2.11
C TYR A 92 -6.84 21.28 -1.94
N LYS A 93 -7.61 21.56 -0.89
CA LYS A 93 -8.14 22.92 -0.63
C LYS A 93 -7.04 23.94 -0.32
N THR A 94 -5.94 23.49 0.30
CA THR A 94 -4.84 24.37 0.71
C THR A 94 -3.81 24.60 -0.39
N SER A 95 -3.69 23.69 -1.37
CA SER A 95 -2.70 23.78 -2.43
C SER A 95 -3.34 23.93 -3.81
N SER A 96 -3.32 25.15 -4.36
CA SER A 96 -3.83 25.46 -5.71
C SER A 96 -3.06 24.77 -6.85
N LYS A 97 -1.92 24.12 -6.57
CA LYS A 97 -1.00 23.53 -7.56
C LYS A 97 -0.95 21.99 -7.58
N LYS A 98 -1.56 21.28 -6.63
CA LYS A 98 -1.49 19.80 -6.62
C LYS A 98 -2.74 19.17 -7.25
N PRO A 99 -2.57 18.14 -8.11
CA PRO A 99 -3.72 17.48 -8.73
C PRO A 99 -4.54 16.71 -7.69
N ARG A 100 -5.85 16.60 -7.91
CA ARG A 100 -6.77 15.84 -7.03
C ARG A 100 -6.42 14.35 -6.99
N GLN A 101 -5.98 13.82 -8.11
CA GLN A 101 -5.51 12.46 -8.31
C GLN A 101 -4.17 12.52 -9.04
N GLN A 102 -3.17 11.82 -8.52
CA GLN A 102 -1.85 11.75 -9.12
C GLN A 102 -1.62 10.36 -9.69
N PHE A 103 -1.36 10.32 -11.00
CA PHE A 103 -0.96 9.12 -11.69
C PHE A 103 0.55 8.92 -11.59
N ASN A 104 0.96 7.77 -11.09
CA ASN A 104 2.36 7.39 -10.94
C ASN A 104 2.61 6.05 -11.62
N ILE A 105 3.77 5.93 -12.25
CA ILE A 105 4.25 4.66 -12.77
C ILE A 105 5.38 4.23 -11.86
N CYS A 106 5.26 3.04 -11.28
CA CYS A 106 6.29 2.46 -10.43
C CYS A 106 6.87 1.23 -11.12
N ARG A 107 8.19 1.18 -11.26
CA ARG A 107 8.91 -0.02 -11.68
C ARG A 107 9.56 -0.64 -10.46
N ALA A 108 9.40 -1.95 -10.30
CA ALA A 108 9.98 -2.67 -9.17
C ALA A 108 10.81 -3.88 -9.62
N GLU A 109 11.85 -4.24 -8.86
CA GLU A 109 12.57 -5.49 -9.12
C GLU A 109 11.74 -6.71 -8.73
N LYS A 110 10.95 -6.60 -7.65
CA LYS A 110 10.00 -7.60 -7.18
C LYS A 110 8.69 -6.93 -6.77
N ILE A 111 7.59 -7.62 -7.01
CA ILE A 111 6.24 -7.15 -6.68
C ILE A 111 5.57 -8.20 -5.81
N ILE A 112 5.06 -7.78 -4.65
CA ILE A 112 4.35 -8.62 -3.69
C ILE A 112 2.88 -8.19 -3.69
N LEU A 113 2.02 -9.10 -4.12
CA LEU A 113 0.57 -8.91 -4.09
C LEU A 113 0.04 -9.42 -2.75
N ALA A 114 -0.27 -8.49 -1.85
CA ALA A 114 -0.86 -8.78 -0.54
C ALA A 114 -2.30 -8.24 -0.47
N ASN A 115 -3.04 -8.41 -1.57
CA ASN A 115 -4.42 -7.98 -1.69
C ASN A 115 -5.34 -8.84 -0.81
N ARG A 116 -6.34 -8.18 -0.21
CA ARG A 116 -7.33 -8.84 0.64
C ARG A 116 -8.22 -9.78 -0.18
N CYS A 117 -8.58 -10.93 0.40
CA CYS A 117 -9.69 -11.74 -0.09
C CYS A 117 -11.03 -11.06 0.22
N HIS A 118 -11.84 -10.77 -0.81
CA HIS A 118 -13.18 -10.23 -0.64
C HIS A 118 -14.17 -11.35 -0.27
N ARG A 119 -15.04 -11.11 0.71
CA ARG A 119 -16.11 -12.08 1.05
C ARG A 119 -17.29 -11.87 0.13
N GLU A 120 -17.62 -12.89 -0.65
CA GLU A 120 -18.87 -12.90 -1.42
C GLU A 120 -20.05 -13.26 -0.52
N LYS A 121 -21.21 -12.64 -0.79
CA LYS A 121 -22.45 -13.00 -0.10
C LYS A 121 -23.01 -14.27 -0.72
N LEU A 122 -23.33 -15.26 0.11
CA LEU A 122 -24.00 -16.46 -0.35
C LEU A 122 -25.46 -16.12 -0.71
N CYS A 123 -25.78 -16.14 -2.01
CA CYS A 123 -27.14 -15.94 -2.51
C CYS A 123 -27.92 -17.26 -2.43
N LEU A 124 -28.61 -17.48 -1.30
CA LEU A 124 -29.56 -18.58 -1.16
C LEU A 124 -30.89 -18.18 -1.81
N HIS A 125 -31.25 -18.85 -2.92
CA HIS A 125 -32.60 -18.76 -3.48
C HIS A 125 -33.53 -19.62 -2.60
N LYS A 126 -34.55 -18.99 -2.00
CA LYS A 126 -35.68 -19.68 -1.35
C LYS A 126 -36.78 -19.94 -2.36
#